data_AF-A0A831SHX8-F1
#
_entry.id   AF-A0A831SHX8-F1
#
_cell.length_a   1.000
_cell.length_b   1.000
_cell.length_c   1.000
_cell.angle_alpha   90.00
_cell.angle_beta   90.00
_cell.angle_gamma   90.00
#
_symmetry.space_group_name_H-M   'P 1'
#
loop_
_entity.id
_entity.type
_entity.pdbx_description
1 polymer ?
#
loop_
_entity_poly.entity_id
_entity_poly.type
_entity_poly.pdbx_seq_one_letter_code
_entity_poly.pdbx_strand_id
1 'polypeptide(L)'
;MKKRHEPSLDEILQLKPVRGNFKWERGEDGNIILTVPKFKSNIGKWLCKALGKKETFIAHLDRIGSAVWEQCDGKTTVERILKTLKEKFPDEKDLDQRLVYYLFKLKELGYISI
;
A
#
# COMPACT_ATOMS: atom_id res chain seq x y z
N MET A 1 -20.40 18.91 16.55
CA MET A 1 -19.74 17.94 15.65
C MET A 1 -18.47 18.61 15.13
N LYS A 2 -17.27 18.10 15.44
CA LYS A 2 -16.02 18.69 14.91
C LYS A 2 -16.02 18.51 13.38
N LYS A 3 -15.95 19.62 12.62
CA LYS A 3 -15.70 19.56 11.17
C LYS A 3 -14.42 18.74 10.96
N ARG A 4 -14.47 17.70 10.14
CA ARG A 4 -13.25 17.01 9.70
C ARG A 4 -12.42 18.03 8.91
N HIS A 5 -11.21 18.30 9.39
CA HIS A 5 -10.21 19.03 8.62
C HIS A 5 -9.81 18.14 7.45
N GLU A 6 -10.03 18.62 6.22
CA GLU A 6 -9.47 17.98 5.04
C GLU A 6 -8.01 18.43 4.93
N PRO A 7 -7.05 17.49 4.96
CA PRO A 7 -5.65 17.86 4.91
C PRO A 7 -5.32 18.52 3.57
N SER A 8 -4.51 19.58 3.61
CA SER A 8 -3.99 20.24 2.40
C SER A 8 -3.03 19.30 1.66
N LEU A 9 -2.75 19.60 0.39
CA LEU A 9 -1.77 18.84 -0.39
C LEU A 9 -0.39 18.86 0.28
N ASP A 10 0.03 20.02 0.81
CA ASP A 10 1.31 20.16 1.51
C ASP A 10 1.37 19.26 2.76
N GLU A 11 0.27 19.17 3.51
CA GLU A 11 0.17 18.26 4.65
C GLU A 11 0.29 16.79 4.21
N ILE A 12 -0.37 16.40 3.12
CA ILE A 12 -0.29 15.05 2.56
C ILE A 12 1.13 14.69 2.13
N LEU A 13 1.83 15.63 1.50
CA LEU A 13 3.20 15.43 1.00
C LEU A 13 4.21 15.14 2.13
N GLN A 14 3.95 15.66 3.34
CA GLN A 14 4.79 15.43 4.51
C GLN A 14 4.48 14.13 5.27
N LEU A 15 3.39 13.43 4.93
CA LEU A 15 3.05 12.15 5.55
C LEU A 15 4.11 11.08 5.26
N LYS A 16 4.27 10.14 6.20
CA LYS A 16 5.23 9.03 6.10
C LYS A 16 4.49 7.70 6.19
N PRO A 17 4.13 7.08 5.05
CA PRO A 17 3.40 5.83 5.07
C PRO A 17 4.21 4.71 5.72
N VAL A 18 3.55 3.92 6.57
CA VAL A 18 4.11 2.73 7.20
C VAL A 18 3.31 1.53 6.74
N ARG A 19 3.97 0.51 6.17
CA ARG A 19 3.33 -0.78 5.89
C ARG A 19 2.87 -1.47 7.16
N GLY A 20 1.72 -2.14 7.09
CA GLY A 20 1.33 -3.10 8.11
C GLY A 20 2.23 -4.35 8.08
N ASN A 21 2.07 -5.21 9.09
CA ASN A 21 2.85 -6.43 9.20
C ASN A 21 2.31 -7.52 8.25
N PHE A 22 2.70 -7.43 6.99
CA PHE A 22 2.40 -8.42 5.96
C PHE A 22 3.69 -9.12 5.52
N LYS A 23 3.61 -10.43 5.22
CA LYS A 23 4.71 -11.10 4.53
C LYS A 23 4.73 -10.64 3.08
N TRP A 24 5.88 -10.18 2.61
CA TRP A 24 6.10 -9.82 1.21
C TRP A 24 7.52 -10.18 0.80
N GLU A 25 7.70 -10.38 -0.50
CA GLU A 25 8.98 -10.69 -1.12
C GLU A 25 9.05 -10.04 -2.51
N ARG A 26 10.26 -9.98 -3.07
CA ARG A 26 10.46 -9.55 -4.46
C ARG A 26 10.44 -10.79 -5.36
N GLY A 27 9.54 -10.79 -6.33
CA GLY A 27 9.44 -11.83 -7.35
C GLY A 27 10.56 -11.77 -8.37
N GLU A 28 10.63 -12.79 -9.23
CA GLU A 28 11.63 -12.91 -10.30
C GLU A 28 11.52 -11.79 -11.35
N ASP A 29 10.33 -11.23 -11.53
CA ASP A 29 10.04 -10.08 -12.40
C ASP A 29 10.41 -8.73 -11.76
N GLY A 30 10.92 -8.74 -10.53
CA GLY A 30 11.27 -7.54 -9.76
C GLY A 30 10.09 -6.87 -9.06
N ASN A 31 8.87 -7.38 -9.20
CA ASN A 31 7.68 -6.84 -8.55
C ASN A 31 7.48 -7.42 -7.14
N ILE A 32 6.75 -6.68 -6.30
CA ILE A 32 6.43 -7.14 -4.95
C ILE A 32 5.27 -8.14 -4.99
N ILE A 33 5.48 -9.25 -4.29
CA ILE A 33 4.47 -10.28 -4.04
C ILE A 33 4.09 -10.19 -2.57
N LEU A 34 2.82 -9.85 -2.31
CA LEU A 34 2.27 -9.66 -0.96
C LEU A 34 1.37 -10.84 -0.57
N THR A 35 1.60 -11.41 0.61
CA THR A 35 0.72 -12.42 1.19
C THR A 35 -0.29 -11.75 2.11
N VAL A 36 -1.57 -11.74 1.70
CA VAL A 36 -2.64 -11.02 2.41
C VAL A 36 -3.63 -12.01 3.05
N PRO A 37 -4.03 -11.82 4.31
CA PRO A 37 -5.11 -12.60 4.93
C PRO A 37 -6.46 -12.26 4.30
N LYS A 38 -7.21 -13.27 3.86
CA LYS A 38 -8.56 -13.11 3.29
C LYS A 38 -9.56 -12.57 4.31
N PHE A 39 -9.39 -12.94 5.57
CA PHE A 39 -10.29 -12.59 6.65
C PHE A 39 -9.50 -12.02 7.82
N LYS A 40 -9.92 -10.84 8.29
CA LYS A 40 -9.40 -10.25 9.54
C LYS A 40 -9.97 -10.97 10.77
N SER A 41 -11.17 -11.54 10.68
CA SER A 41 -11.89 -12.19 11.79
C SER A 41 -11.57 -13.69 11.94
N ASN A 42 -11.53 -14.16 13.20
CA ASN A 42 -11.30 -15.56 13.57
C ASN A 42 -12.38 -16.51 13.02
N ILE A 43 -13.62 -16.03 12.84
CA ILE A 43 -14.73 -16.81 12.27
C ILE A 43 -14.46 -17.14 10.79
N GLY A 44 -13.96 -16.16 10.02
CA GLY A 44 -13.62 -16.37 8.61
C GLY A 44 -12.42 -17.30 8.42
N LYS A 45 -11.44 -17.23 9.33
CA LYS A 45 -10.30 -18.16 9.38
C LYS A 45 -10.76 -19.59 9.67
N TRP A 46 -11.64 -19.77 10.66
CA TRP A 46 -12.22 -21.08 10.98
C TRP A 46 -13.00 -21.69 9.82
N LEU A 47 -13.82 -20.89 9.12
CA LEU A 47 -14.53 -21.34 7.93
C LEU A 47 -13.58 -21.78 6.80
N CYS A 48 -12.46 -21.08 6.60
CA CYS A 48 -11.44 -21.51 5.64
C CYS A 48 -10.85 -22.86 6.01
N LYS A 49 -10.50 -23.07 7.28
CA LYS A 49 -9.97 -24.34 7.78
C LYS A 49 -10.98 -25.49 7.60
N ALA A 50 -12.25 -25.26 7.95
CA ALA A 50 -13.31 -26.25 7.80
C ALA A 50 -13.54 -26.66 6.33
N LEU A 51 -13.35 -25.74 5.40
CA LEU A 51 -13.48 -25.97 3.95
C LEU A 51 -12.16 -26.36 3.25
N GLY A 52 -11.05 -26.54 3.99
CA GLY A 52 -9.74 -26.86 3.43
C GLY A 52 -9.12 -25.77 2.54
N LYS A 53 -9.59 -24.52 2.66
CA LYS A 53 -9.12 -23.38 1.85
C LYS A 53 -7.99 -22.62 2.56
N LYS A 54 -7.01 -22.12 1.80
CA LYS A 54 -5.97 -21.23 2.33
C LYS A 54 -6.59 -19.93 2.86
N GLU A 55 -6.21 -19.56 4.08
CA GLU A 55 -6.61 -18.33 4.79
C GLU A 55 -6.01 -17.05 4.18
N THR A 56 -5.03 -17.19 3.28
CA THR A 56 -4.34 -16.10 2.59
C THR A 56 -4.57 -16.14 1.08
N PHE A 57 -4.36 -14.99 0.43
CA PHE A 57 -4.21 -14.88 -1.01
C PHE A 57 -2.92 -14.12 -1.34
N ILE A 58 -2.46 -14.27 -2.58
CA ILE A 58 -1.26 -13.62 -3.08
C ILE A 58 -1.68 -12.43 -3.95
N ALA A 59 -1.16 -11.25 -3.64
CA ALA A 59 -1.33 -10.05 -4.45
C ALA A 59 -0.01 -9.71 -5.13
N HIS A 60 -0.02 -9.67 -6.46
CA HIS A 60 1.11 -9.21 -7.26
C HIS A 60 0.94 -7.72 -7.49
N LEU A 61 1.86 -6.92 -6.97
CA LEU A 61 1.86 -5.48 -7.22
C LEU A 61 2.45 -5.21 -8.60
N ASP A 62 1.99 -4.17 -9.27
CA ASP A 62 2.63 -3.70 -10.49
C ASP A 62 3.96 -3.00 -10.18
N ARG A 63 4.70 -2.59 -11.22
CA ARG A 63 6.01 -1.96 -11.08
C ARG A 63 5.98 -0.68 -10.23
N ILE A 64 4.94 0.14 -10.40
CA ILE A 64 4.78 1.42 -9.68
C ILE A 64 4.37 1.16 -8.24
N GLY A 65 3.33 0.36 -8.02
CA GLY A 65 2.85 -0.04 -6.71
C GLY A 65 3.94 -0.74 -5.89
N SER A 66 4.78 -1.55 -6.53
CA SER A 66 5.98 -2.16 -5.94
C SER A 66 6.96 -1.10 -5.43
N ALA A 67 7.29 -0.11 -6.26
CA ALA A 67 8.20 0.98 -5.89
C ALA A 67 7.65 1.88 -4.78
N VAL A 68 6.33 2.09 -4.74
CA VAL A 68 5.65 2.77 -3.62
C VAL A 68 5.71 1.91 -2.37
N TRP A 69 5.31 0.63 -2.50
CA TRP A 69 5.24 -0.31 -1.39
C TRP A 69 6.56 -0.35 -0.66
N GLU A 70 7.69 -0.49 -1.34
CA GLU A 70 9.04 -0.53 -0.73
C GLU A 70 9.41 0.72 0.07
N GLN A 71 8.87 1.89 -0.29
CA GLN A 71 9.15 3.15 0.38
C GLN A 71 8.18 3.49 1.52
N CYS A 72 7.11 2.71 1.71
CA CYS A 72 6.21 2.82 2.86
C CYS A 72 6.85 2.29 4.17
N ASP A 73 7.99 2.86 4.56
CA ASP A 73 8.86 2.42 5.66
C ASP A 73 8.69 3.23 6.96
N GLY A 74 7.75 4.19 6.99
CA GLY A 74 7.54 5.11 8.11
C GLY A 74 8.57 6.23 8.24
N LYS A 75 9.55 6.31 7.34
CA LYS A 75 10.65 7.29 7.35
C LYS A 75 10.59 8.20 6.12
N THR A 76 10.21 7.64 4.99
CA THR A 76 10.16 8.32 3.70
C THR A 76 8.84 9.06 3.52
N THR A 77 8.92 10.34 3.15
CA THR A 77 7.75 11.20 2.94
C THR A 77 7.08 10.92 1.61
N VAL A 78 5.77 11.18 1.50
CA VAL A 78 5.03 11.07 0.23
C VAL A 78 5.68 11.90 -0.87
N GLU A 79 6.19 13.09 -0.55
CA GLU A 79 6.95 13.93 -1.47
C GLU A 79 8.19 13.20 -2.05
N ARG A 80 8.97 12.54 -1.19
CA ARG A 80 10.16 11.80 -1.63
C ARG A 80 9.81 10.55 -2.42
N ILE A 81 8.70 9.89 -2.09
CA ILE A 81 8.15 8.80 -2.89
C ILE A 81 7.79 9.31 -4.28
N LEU A 82 7.06 10.44 -4.37
CA LEU A 82 6.65 11.04 -5.63
C LEU A 82 7.85 11.40 -6.51
N LYS A 83 8.88 12.02 -5.93
CA LYS A 83 10.13 12.33 -6.64
C LYS A 83 10.76 11.07 -7.20
N THR A 84 10.88 10.02 -6.38
CA THR A 84 11.43 8.72 -6.81
C THR A 84 10.62 8.08 -7.94
N LEU A 85 9.28 8.19 -7.90
CA LEU A 85 8.43 7.69 -8.98
C LEU A 85 8.63 8.46 -10.28
N LYS A 86 8.69 9.80 -10.22
CA LYS A 86 8.92 10.65 -11.41
C LYS A 86 10.28 10.36 -12.06
N GLU A 87 11.31 10.08 -11.23
CA GLU A 87 12.64 9.71 -11.72
C GLU A 87 12.66 8.30 -12.35
N LYS A 88 11.99 7.32 -11.72
CA LYS A 88 11.97 5.93 -12.21
C LYS A 88 11.02 5.71 -13.39
N PHE A 89 9.95 6.51 -13.48
CA PHE A 89 8.86 6.34 -14.42
C PHE A 89 8.50 7.67 -15.10
N PRO A 90 9.43 8.29 -15.86
CA PRO A 90 9.23 9.62 -16.43
C PRO A 90 8.08 9.69 -17.45
N ASP A 91 7.75 8.57 -18.11
CA ASP A 91 6.69 8.48 -19.11
C ASP A 91 5.29 8.30 -18.50
N GLU A 92 5.20 8.04 -17.19
CA GLU A 92 3.93 7.85 -16.49
C GLU A 92 3.28 9.20 -16.17
N LYS A 93 2.01 9.33 -16.56
CA LYS A 93 1.22 10.54 -16.33
C LYS A 93 0.56 10.52 -14.95
N ASP A 94 0.32 11.74 -14.44
CA ASP A 94 -0.48 12.01 -13.23
C ASP A 94 -0.01 11.23 -11.99
N LEU A 95 1.32 11.02 -11.87
CA LEU A 95 1.91 10.25 -10.78
C LEU A 95 1.62 10.84 -9.39
N ASP A 96 1.43 12.14 -9.30
CA ASP A 96 1.03 12.85 -8.08
C ASP A 96 -0.35 12.40 -7.60
N GLN A 97 -1.37 12.55 -8.45
CA GLN A 97 -2.75 12.17 -8.14
C GLN A 97 -2.87 10.66 -7.92
N ARG A 98 -2.21 9.85 -8.77
CA ARG A 98 -2.21 8.39 -8.66
C ARG A 98 -1.55 7.90 -7.39
N LEU A 99 -0.43 8.49 -6.97
CA LEU A 99 0.24 8.13 -5.72
C LEU A 99 -0.66 8.42 -4.52
N VAL A 100 -1.23 9.62 -4.46
CA VAL A 100 -2.12 10.02 -3.36
C VAL A 100 -3.31 9.07 -3.29
N TYR A 101 -3.98 8.82 -4.41
CA TYR A 101 -5.08 7.87 -4.49
C TYR A 101 -4.67 6.48 -4.00
N TYR A 102 -3.55 5.95 -4.49
CA TYR A 102 -3.06 4.62 -4.14
C TYR A 102 -2.78 4.48 -2.63
N LEU A 103 -2.09 5.46 -2.04
CA LEU A 103 -1.82 5.47 -0.59
C LEU A 103 -3.12 5.48 0.24
N PHE A 104 -4.10 6.30 -0.14
CA PHE A 104 -5.39 6.31 0.56
C PHE A 104 -6.17 5.00 0.39
N LYS A 105 -6.13 4.37 -0.79
CA LYS A 105 -6.73 3.03 -0.97
C LYS A 105 -6.03 1.98 -0.11
N LEU A 106 -4.70 1.98 -0.05
CA LEU A 106 -3.97 1.08 0.85
C LEU A 106 -4.31 1.33 2.32
N LYS A 107 -4.48 2.60 2.73
CA LYS A 107 -4.90 2.97 4.08
C LYS A 107 -6.31 2.43 4.39
N GLU A 108 -7.26 2.63 3.48
CA GLU A 108 -8.64 2.15 3.62
C GLU A 108 -8.70 0.62 3.79
N LEU A 109 -7.87 -0.10 3.03
CA LEU A 109 -7.74 -1.56 3.15
C LEU A 109 -7.02 -2.00 4.44
N GLY A 110 -6.37 -1.05 5.14
CA GLY A 110 -5.56 -1.30 6.34
C GLY A 110 -4.22 -1.94 6.03
N TYR A 111 -3.68 -1.69 4.84
CA TYR A 111 -2.39 -2.24 4.40
C TYR A 111 -1.24 -1.34 4.82
N ILE A 112 -1.51 -0.04 4.95
CA ILE A 112 -0.58 0.96 5.47
C ILE A 112 -1.28 1.85 6.50
N SER A 113 -0.50 2.60 7.27
CA SER A 113 -0.96 3.73 8.09
C SER A 113 -0.32 5.04 7.63
N ILE A 114 -1.12 6.09 7.52
CA ILE A 114 -0.77 7.50 7.24
C ILE A 114 -1.68 8.44 8.00
#